data_AF-A0A935XS17-F1
#
_entry.id   AF-A0A935XS17-F1
#
_cell.length_a   1.000
_cell.length_b   1.000
_cell.length_c   1.000
_cell.angle_alpha   90.00
_cell.angle_beta   90.00
_cell.angle_gamma   90.00
#
_symmetry.space_group_name_H-M   'P 1'
#
loop_
_entity.id
_entity.type
_entity.pdbx_description
1 polymer ?
#
loop_
_entity_poly.entity_id
_entity_poly.type
_entity_poly.pdbx_seq_one_letter_code
_entity_poly.pdbx_strand_id
1 'polypeptide(L)'
;MQSNGRVFLINPNGILFGQGARIEVQGLTASTLNISNADFLAGKLNFQAGAVAGKVENQGQITTPQGGQVYLIGSDVTNSGIITSPKGEVILAAGRSVKLVDSDDPNLRVEITAGGTALNLGSMITAGGKAGIYAGVIQQKGSVRADSVVRGENGRIVFKASGNVTLDKGSVTSASGKSAGEVHIQSDTGTTLVSGRVEAKASEDKGGTIRILGENVGLIDQAVVDASGANGGGTILIGGDFQGAQRAGQERPVRVHRSGGAGARRCGVARRRRQGDRLGGRDCARARRAQRARRGDWRQRRLRGNLRQALPGGDASAGPVGAAGPGRALVAGPGRHRRHEHHRPQHLGRTGFPPTSIGSPSLLSTSTLEAALNNGGSVTLDTSLPGGTGNGDVTINAPVTKTGGSTSFFAILANRNVNINYAITSNASALNVNITADQDNNGSGNVNIGSQVQTAGGNFSAIGQWVDIAAGGNVTTGGGSITLTALGNAGITHNGLGKLHSNGGAIKLMADSMWLSGGASAIDAGASVVTLTRANANVEIRSAPPTATWCSA
;
A
#
# COMPACT_ATOMS: atom_id res chain seq x y z
N MET A 1 16.56 -24.44 38.47
CA MET A 1 17.78 -24.99 37.84
C MET A 1 18.70 -23.85 37.52
N GLN A 2 19.98 -23.92 37.91
CA GLN A 2 20.97 -22.89 37.61
C GLN A 2 22.25 -23.53 37.06
N SER A 3 22.92 -22.89 36.11
CA SER A 3 24.25 -23.29 35.61
C SER A 3 25.00 -22.09 35.04
N ASN A 4 26.32 -22.08 35.16
CA ASN A 4 27.20 -21.15 34.46
C ASN A 4 27.50 -21.55 33.00
N GLY A 5 27.10 -22.76 32.58
CA GLY A 5 27.37 -23.32 31.26
C GLY A 5 26.11 -23.60 30.45
N ARG A 6 26.27 -24.40 29.38
CA ARG A 6 25.18 -24.86 28.50
C ARG A 6 24.63 -26.20 29.02
N VAL A 7 23.31 -26.31 29.11
CA VAL A 7 22.60 -27.50 29.59
C VAL A 7 21.84 -28.14 28.43
N PHE A 8 22.11 -29.42 28.18
CA PHE A 8 21.30 -30.27 27.30
C PHE A 8 20.42 -31.18 28.15
N LEU A 9 19.12 -31.18 27.90
CA LEU A 9 18.13 -32.04 28.53
C LEU A 9 17.37 -32.79 27.42
N ILE A 10 17.62 -34.08 27.29
CA ILE A 10 16.97 -34.94 26.29
C ILE A 10 16.07 -35.93 27.04
N ASN A 11 14.76 -35.85 26.82
CA ASN A 11 13.80 -36.78 27.42
C ASN A 11 12.65 -37.10 26.45
N PRO A 12 12.68 -38.25 25.76
CA PRO A 12 11.64 -38.65 24.81
C PRO A 12 10.21 -38.73 25.38
N ASN A 13 10.06 -38.88 26.70
CA ASN A 13 8.76 -38.95 27.36
C ASN A 13 8.04 -37.58 27.44
N GLY A 14 8.78 -36.47 27.36
CA GLY A 14 8.24 -35.12 27.56
C GLY A 14 9.09 -34.27 28.51
N ILE A 15 8.98 -32.94 28.39
CA ILE A 15 9.64 -31.98 29.28
C ILE A 15 8.63 -30.91 29.69
N LEU A 16 8.38 -30.77 31.00
CA LEU A 16 7.55 -29.72 31.57
C LEU A 16 8.36 -28.83 32.52
N PHE A 17 8.47 -27.56 32.20
CA PHE A 17 8.90 -26.51 33.14
C PHE A 17 7.65 -25.90 33.75
N GLY A 18 7.23 -26.40 34.92
CA GLY A 18 5.98 -25.99 35.59
C GLY A 18 5.95 -24.52 36.03
N GLN A 19 4.76 -24.03 36.37
CA GLN A 19 4.58 -22.67 36.87
C GLN A 19 5.47 -22.40 38.10
N GLY A 20 6.17 -21.27 38.11
CA GLY A 20 7.13 -20.92 39.17
C GLY A 20 8.52 -21.53 39.01
N ALA A 21 8.74 -22.47 38.10
CA ALA A 21 10.08 -22.97 37.78
C ALA A 21 10.96 -21.83 37.25
N ARG A 22 12.18 -21.70 37.79
CA ARG A 22 13.21 -20.77 37.31
C ARG A 22 14.40 -21.54 36.76
N ILE A 23 14.78 -21.21 35.53
CA ILE A 23 15.90 -21.81 34.80
C ILE A 23 16.83 -20.67 34.38
N GLU A 24 18.04 -20.65 34.92
CA GLU A 24 19.07 -19.64 34.61
C GLU A 24 20.35 -20.34 34.18
N VAL A 25 20.69 -20.25 32.89
CA VAL A 25 21.81 -20.97 32.28
C VAL A 25 22.54 -20.09 31.26
N GLN A 26 23.73 -20.49 30.79
CA GLN A 26 24.35 -19.82 29.63
C GLN A 26 23.70 -20.25 28.31
N GLY A 27 23.15 -21.46 28.26
CA GLY A 27 22.32 -21.93 27.15
C GLY A 27 21.52 -23.16 27.56
N LEU A 28 20.34 -23.35 26.97
CA LEU A 28 19.46 -24.48 27.20
C LEU A 28 19.11 -25.13 25.86
N THR A 29 19.33 -26.44 25.73
CA THR A 29 18.70 -27.24 24.69
C THR A 29 17.84 -28.30 25.38
N ALA A 30 16.53 -28.12 25.36
CA ALA A 30 15.56 -29.05 25.92
C ALA A 30 14.82 -29.74 24.77
N SER A 31 15.04 -31.05 24.61
CA SER A 31 14.55 -31.84 23.48
C SER A 31 13.79 -33.09 23.93
N THR A 32 12.63 -33.36 23.33
CA THR A 32 12.01 -34.70 23.39
C THR A 32 12.35 -35.55 22.16
N LEU A 33 13.00 -34.94 21.16
CA LEU A 33 13.62 -35.66 20.06
C LEU A 33 15.03 -36.10 20.47
N ASN A 34 15.46 -37.28 20.04
CA ASN A 34 16.79 -37.81 20.32
C ASN A 34 17.83 -37.21 19.35
N ILE A 35 19.10 -37.19 19.77
CA ILE A 35 20.27 -36.81 18.96
C ILE A 35 21.31 -37.92 19.09
N SER A 36 21.99 -38.28 18.00
CA SER A 36 23.02 -39.31 18.07
C SER A 36 24.27 -38.78 18.79
N ASN A 37 24.99 -39.66 19.51
CA ASN A 37 26.26 -39.27 20.14
C ASN A 37 27.27 -38.73 19.10
N ALA A 38 27.27 -39.27 17.88
CA ALA A 38 28.13 -38.83 16.80
C ALA A 38 27.78 -37.42 16.31
N ASP A 39 26.48 -37.10 16.16
CA ASP A 39 26.02 -35.76 15.82
C ASP A 39 26.32 -34.75 16.93
N PHE A 40 26.04 -35.11 18.19
CA PHE A 40 26.31 -34.27 19.35
C PHE A 40 27.82 -33.94 19.49
N LEU A 41 28.69 -34.95 19.40
CA LEU A 41 30.15 -34.76 19.44
C LEU A 41 30.67 -33.97 18.23
N ALA A 42 30.01 -34.08 17.07
CA ALA A 42 30.31 -33.29 15.88
C ALA A 42 29.68 -31.87 15.89
N GLY A 43 29.00 -31.47 16.98
CA GLY A 43 28.31 -30.18 17.08
C GLY A 43 27.09 -30.03 16.16
N LYS A 44 26.61 -31.11 15.55
CA LYS A 44 25.49 -31.11 14.60
C LYS A 44 24.18 -31.27 15.37
N LEU A 45 23.34 -30.25 15.35
CA LEU A 45 22.03 -30.27 16.02
C LEU A 45 20.96 -30.98 15.17
N ASN A 46 21.20 -32.28 14.97
CA ASN A 46 20.35 -33.20 14.21
C ASN A 46 19.45 -34.00 15.16
N PHE A 47 18.18 -33.62 15.25
CA PHE A 47 17.21 -34.25 16.16
C PHE A 47 16.17 -35.09 15.41
N GLN A 48 15.84 -36.26 15.96
CA GLN A 48 14.89 -37.23 15.40
C GLN A 48 13.99 -37.85 16.47
N ALA A 49 12.71 -38.02 16.17
CA ALA A 49 11.75 -38.71 17.02
C ALA A 49 12.09 -40.20 17.12
N GLY A 50 12.05 -40.74 18.33
CA GLY A 50 12.01 -42.19 18.56
C GLY A 50 10.60 -42.76 18.32
N ALA A 51 10.35 -43.95 18.85
CA ALA A 51 9.01 -44.55 18.87
C ALA A 51 8.00 -43.70 19.69
N VAL A 52 8.50 -43.00 20.72
CA VAL A 52 7.76 -42.00 21.51
C VAL A 52 8.40 -40.64 21.28
N ALA A 53 7.57 -39.62 21.11
CA ALA A 53 7.98 -38.22 21.08
C ALA A 53 6.98 -37.41 21.90
N GLY A 54 7.33 -37.13 23.16
CA GLY A 54 6.55 -36.27 24.04
C GLY A 54 6.61 -34.80 23.63
N LYS A 55 5.82 -33.96 24.31
CA LYS A 55 5.80 -32.50 24.12
C LYS A 55 6.78 -31.77 25.04
N VAL A 56 7.20 -30.57 24.64
CA VAL A 56 7.90 -29.61 25.51
C VAL A 56 6.95 -28.50 25.92
N GLU A 57 6.79 -28.27 27.22
CA GLU A 57 5.93 -27.24 27.79
C GLU A 57 6.71 -26.34 28.75
N ASN A 58 6.78 -25.04 28.44
CA ASN A 58 7.29 -24.03 29.37
C ASN A 58 6.16 -23.17 29.93
N GLN A 59 5.90 -23.32 31.23
CA GLN A 59 5.01 -22.48 32.04
C GLN A 59 5.80 -21.60 33.03
N GLY A 60 7.10 -21.84 33.16
CA GLY A 60 8.01 -21.14 34.07
C GLY A 60 8.78 -19.99 33.41
N GLN A 61 9.91 -19.64 34.01
CA GLN A 61 10.82 -18.61 33.53
C GLN A 61 12.16 -19.24 33.12
N ILE A 62 12.54 -19.06 31.86
CA ILE A 62 13.84 -19.48 31.30
C ILE A 62 14.62 -18.21 30.95
N THR A 63 15.80 -18.04 31.51
CA THR A 63 16.65 -16.85 31.32
C THR A 63 18.08 -17.27 30.97
N THR A 64 18.69 -16.61 29.99
CA THR A 64 20.14 -16.67 29.74
C THR A 64 20.74 -15.27 29.92
N PRO A 65 21.20 -14.88 31.13
CA PRO A 65 21.48 -13.48 31.47
C PRO A 65 22.58 -12.82 30.64
N GLN A 66 23.59 -13.59 30.23
CA GLN A 66 24.76 -13.12 29.47
C GLN A 66 24.55 -13.13 27.94
N GLY A 67 23.30 -13.27 27.50
CA GLY A 67 23.00 -13.85 26.19
C GLY A 67 23.24 -15.36 26.18
N GLY A 68 22.81 -16.03 25.12
CA GLY A 68 22.82 -17.48 25.06
C GLY A 68 21.92 -18.05 23.96
N GLN A 69 21.76 -19.37 23.95
CA GLN A 69 20.83 -20.07 23.07
C GLN A 69 19.80 -20.81 23.92
N VAL A 70 18.51 -20.67 23.62
CA VAL A 70 17.42 -21.44 24.22
C VAL A 70 16.65 -22.16 23.13
N TYR A 71 16.86 -23.46 23.00
CA TYR A 71 16.22 -24.33 22.02
C TYR A 71 15.24 -25.26 22.73
N LEU A 72 13.94 -25.11 22.43
CA LEU A 72 12.89 -26.03 22.88
C LEU A 72 12.43 -26.84 21.68
N ILE A 73 12.67 -28.15 21.71
CA ILE A 73 12.53 -29.05 20.56
C ILE A 73 11.64 -30.24 20.94
N GLY A 74 10.62 -30.55 20.14
CA GLY A 74 9.79 -31.73 20.42
C GLY A 74 8.80 -32.07 19.31
N SER A 75 7.88 -33.01 19.56
CA SER A 75 6.75 -33.24 18.66
C SER A 75 5.86 -31.99 18.59
N ASP A 76 5.51 -31.46 19.77
CA ASP A 76 4.79 -30.22 19.98
C ASP A 76 5.52 -29.40 21.04
N VAL A 77 5.51 -28.07 20.88
CA VAL A 77 6.20 -27.13 21.79
C VAL A 77 5.22 -26.04 22.20
N THR A 78 4.95 -25.92 23.49
CA THR A 78 4.11 -24.86 24.06
C THR A 78 4.90 -23.98 25.01
N ASN A 79 4.87 -22.66 24.79
CA ASN A 79 5.37 -21.67 25.73
C ASN A 79 4.21 -20.81 26.25
N SER A 80 3.84 -20.98 27.52
CA SER A 80 2.94 -20.07 28.26
C SER A 80 3.68 -19.21 29.30
N GLY A 81 4.92 -19.57 29.61
CA GLY A 81 5.82 -18.83 30.50
C GLY A 81 6.59 -17.69 29.82
N ILE A 82 7.76 -17.39 30.36
CA ILE A 82 8.65 -16.32 29.88
C ILE A 82 10.00 -16.93 29.51
N ILE A 83 10.49 -16.61 28.31
CA ILE A 83 11.84 -16.94 27.83
C ILE A 83 12.59 -15.66 27.50
N THR A 84 13.75 -15.44 28.13
CA THR A 84 14.54 -14.20 28.00
C THR A 84 16.00 -14.50 27.68
N SER A 85 16.48 -14.09 26.51
CA SER A 85 17.87 -14.27 26.06
C SER A 85 18.40 -12.99 25.38
N PRO A 86 18.84 -11.98 26.16
CA PRO A 86 19.25 -10.69 25.61
C PRO A 86 20.45 -10.82 24.67
N LYS A 87 20.35 -10.27 23.45
CA LYS A 87 21.30 -10.45 22.32
C LYS A 87 21.55 -11.90 21.89
N GLY A 88 20.87 -12.87 22.50
CA GLY A 88 21.01 -14.29 22.22
C GLY A 88 19.99 -14.80 21.21
N GLU A 89 19.72 -16.08 21.27
CA GLU A 89 18.77 -16.75 20.40
C GLU A 89 17.76 -17.60 21.18
N VAL A 90 16.50 -17.57 20.77
CA VAL A 90 15.46 -18.47 21.27
C VAL A 90 14.75 -19.14 20.09
N ILE A 91 14.76 -20.46 20.04
CA ILE A 91 14.06 -21.25 19.01
C ILE A 91 13.05 -22.19 19.67
N LEU A 92 11.81 -22.18 19.17
CA LEU A 92 10.82 -23.24 19.38
C LEU A 92 10.75 -24.08 18.10
N ALA A 93 10.97 -25.39 18.17
CA ALA A 93 10.93 -26.29 17.00
C ALA A 93 10.05 -27.52 17.25
N ALA A 94 8.95 -27.66 16.49
CA ALA A 94 7.97 -28.71 16.64
C ALA A 94 7.87 -29.62 15.40
N GLY A 95 8.13 -30.92 15.55
CA GLY A 95 8.04 -31.91 14.48
C GLY A 95 8.68 -33.25 14.80
N ARG A 96 8.71 -34.19 13.83
CA ARG A 96 9.35 -35.51 14.04
C ARG A 96 10.85 -35.53 13.72
N SER A 97 11.35 -34.58 12.93
CA SER A 97 12.78 -34.32 12.80
C SER A 97 13.01 -32.83 12.73
N VAL A 98 14.10 -32.39 13.35
CA VAL A 98 14.47 -30.98 13.47
C VAL A 98 15.97 -30.89 13.27
N LYS A 99 16.40 -30.11 12.28
CA LYS A 99 17.81 -29.93 11.93
C LYS A 99 18.17 -28.45 12.06
N LEU A 100 19.06 -28.11 12.99
CA LEU A 100 19.63 -26.77 13.12
C LEU A 100 21.04 -26.83 12.55
N VAL A 101 21.25 -26.18 11.40
CA VAL A 101 22.51 -26.26 10.62
C VAL A 101 23.36 -24.99 10.70
N ASP A 102 22.76 -23.79 10.81
CA ASP A 102 23.41 -22.49 11.08
C ASP A 102 22.35 -21.40 11.34
N SER A 103 22.32 -20.81 12.54
CA SER A 103 21.39 -19.74 12.89
C SER A 103 21.59 -18.42 12.12
N ASP A 104 22.68 -18.25 11.37
CA ASP A 104 22.98 -17.04 10.58
C ASP A 104 22.41 -17.06 9.15
N ASP A 105 22.04 -18.22 8.59
CA ASP A 105 21.43 -18.29 7.24
C ASP A 105 19.89 -18.20 7.29
N PRO A 106 19.24 -17.20 6.65
CA PRO A 106 17.78 -17.15 6.54
C PRO A 106 17.18 -18.27 5.67
N ASN A 107 17.96 -18.92 4.82
CA ASN A 107 17.53 -20.06 4.00
C ASN A 107 17.62 -21.40 4.75
N LEU A 108 17.97 -21.39 6.04
CA LEU A 108 18.30 -22.59 6.77
C LEU A 108 17.17 -23.62 6.78
N ARG A 109 17.54 -24.85 6.44
CA ARG A 109 16.64 -25.99 6.31
C ARG A 109 16.43 -26.66 7.67
N VAL A 110 15.51 -26.11 8.47
CA VAL A 110 14.79 -26.94 9.44
C VAL A 110 13.86 -27.86 8.63
N GLU A 111 14.37 -29.04 8.29
CA GLU A 111 13.62 -30.03 7.51
C GLU A 111 12.62 -30.78 8.40
N ILE A 112 11.46 -30.15 8.61
CA ILE A 112 10.38 -30.72 9.43
C ILE A 112 9.64 -31.79 8.63
N THR A 113 10.11 -33.03 8.76
CA THR A 113 9.37 -34.19 8.27
C THR A 113 8.18 -34.44 9.21
N ALA A 114 7.03 -33.87 8.85
CA ALA A 114 5.71 -33.95 9.50
C ALA A 114 5.50 -33.19 10.84
N GLY A 115 4.44 -32.38 10.85
CA GLY A 115 3.29 -32.60 11.73
C GLY A 115 3.21 -31.92 13.10
N GLY A 116 4.28 -31.27 13.59
CA GLY A 116 4.29 -30.70 14.94
C GLY A 116 3.59 -29.34 15.10
N THR A 117 3.09 -29.03 16.29
CA THR A 117 2.51 -27.70 16.62
C THR A 117 3.43 -26.91 17.54
N ALA A 118 3.72 -25.65 17.18
CA ALA A 118 4.37 -24.69 18.08
C ALA A 118 3.38 -23.61 18.51
N LEU A 119 3.07 -23.56 19.81
CA LEU A 119 2.12 -22.64 20.42
C LEU A 119 2.82 -21.68 21.39
N ASN A 120 2.86 -20.38 21.06
CA ASN A 120 3.35 -19.35 21.98
C ASN A 120 2.18 -18.53 22.56
N LEU A 121 1.80 -18.85 23.80
CA LEU A 121 0.87 -18.08 24.63
C LEU A 121 1.59 -17.02 25.49
N GLY A 122 2.85 -17.29 25.84
CA GLY A 122 3.66 -16.51 26.77
C GLY A 122 4.53 -15.45 26.09
N SER A 123 5.71 -15.20 26.65
CA SER A 123 6.65 -14.19 26.16
C SER A 123 7.99 -14.80 25.74
N MET A 124 8.52 -14.38 24.60
CA MET A 124 9.89 -14.61 24.14
C MET A 124 10.56 -13.25 23.96
N ILE A 125 11.68 -12.98 24.62
CA ILE A 125 12.36 -11.69 24.64
C ILE A 125 13.84 -11.91 24.34
N THR A 126 14.34 -11.38 23.22
CA THR A 126 15.74 -11.53 22.82
C THR A 126 16.52 -10.22 22.70
N ALA A 127 15.86 -9.08 22.90
CA ALA A 127 16.49 -7.76 23.04
C ALA A 127 17.63 -7.48 22.02
N GLY A 128 17.31 -7.40 20.73
CA GLY A 128 18.27 -7.29 19.62
C GLY A 128 18.83 -8.62 19.09
N GLY A 129 18.53 -9.75 19.75
CA GLY A 129 18.89 -11.10 19.31
C GLY A 129 17.93 -11.73 18.29
N LYS A 130 17.98 -13.06 18.17
CA LYS A 130 17.20 -13.86 17.20
C LYS A 130 16.06 -14.64 17.88
N ALA A 131 14.86 -14.62 17.32
CA ALA A 131 13.75 -15.45 17.80
C ALA A 131 13.16 -16.29 16.65
N GLY A 132 13.14 -17.61 16.82
CA GLY A 132 12.66 -18.57 15.83
C GLY A 132 11.45 -19.36 16.32
N ILE A 133 10.47 -19.59 15.45
CA ILE A 133 9.44 -20.62 15.65
C ILE A 133 9.35 -21.44 14.36
N TYR A 134 9.56 -22.74 14.45
CA TYR A 134 9.55 -23.68 13.33
C TYR A 134 8.59 -24.83 13.64
N ALA A 135 7.63 -25.12 12.78
CA ALA A 135 6.64 -26.16 13.04
C ALA A 135 5.98 -26.76 11.79
N GLY A 136 5.12 -27.76 11.99
CA GLY A 136 4.03 -28.04 11.05
C GLY A 136 2.94 -26.96 11.10
N VAL A 137 2.54 -26.54 12.29
CA VAL A 137 1.58 -25.46 12.53
C VAL A 137 2.09 -24.51 13.60
N ILE A 138 2.07 -23.20 13.32
CA ILE A 138 2.47 -22.15 14.27
C ILE A 138 1.23 -21.41 14.76
N GLN A 139 1.07 -21.31 16.08
CA GLN A 139 0.06 -20.47 16.72
C GLN A 139 0.75 -19.48 17.67
N GLN A 140 0.66 -18.19 17.36
CA GLN A 140 1.15 -17.10 18.19
C GLN A 140 -0.07 -16.38 18.79
N LYS A 141 -0.23 -16.45 20.12
CA LYS A 141 -1.24 -15.69 20.87
C LYS A 141 -0.62 -14.69 21.87
N GLY A 142 0.59 -14.99 22.36
CA GLY A 142 1.36 -14.15 23.29
C GLY A 142 2.25 -13.11 22.60
N SER A 143 3.53 -13.05 22.98
CA SER A 143 4.47 -12.09 22.38
C SER A 143 5.87 -12.64 22.10
N VAL A 144 6.45 -12.20 20.98
CA VAL A 144 7.85 -12.41 20.59
C VAL A 144 8.46 -11.03 20.33
N ARG A 145 9.51 -10.68 21.06
CA ARG A 145 10.20 -9.38 20.95
C ARG A 145 11.70 -9.55 20.79
N ALA A 146 12.20 -9.16 19.62
CA ALA A 146 13.61 -8.98 19.33
C ALA A 146 14.00 -7.48 19.37
N ASP A 147 13.23 -6.65 20.09
CA ASP A 147 13.37 -5.19 20.10
C ASP A 147 14.77 -4.73 20.58
N SER A 148 15.39 -3.75 19.92
CA SER A 148 16.77 -3.32 20.21
C SER A 148 16.90 -1.84 20.57
N VAL A 149 17.55 -1.56 21.69
CA VAL A 149 17.90 -0.18 22.11
C VAL A 149 19.29 0.26 21.64
N VAL A 150 20.03 -0.62 20.96
CA VAL A 150 21.39 -0.37 20.46
C VAL A 150 21.33 -0.12 18.95
N ARG A 151 22.13 0.81 18.45
CA ARG A 151 22.22 1.12 17.02
C ARG A 151 23.04 0.02 16.33
N GLY A 152 22.52 -0.55 15.24
CA GLY A 152 23.19 -1.62 14.47
C GLY A 152 22.95 -3.06 14.98
N GLU A 153 22.55 -3.28 16.22
CA GLU A 153 22.15 -4.61 16.73
C GLU A 153 20.69 -4.88 16.34
N ASN A 154 20.49 -5.29 15.09
CA ASN A 154 19.17 -5.49 14.48
C ASN A 154 18.59 -6.85 14.87
N GLY A 155 17.52 -6.86 15.66
CA GLY A 155 16.80 -8.07 16.02
C GLY A 155 16.20 -8.80 14.81
N ARG A 156 16.12 -10.14 14.88
CA ARG A 156 15.57 -10.98 13.81
C ARG A 156 14.49 -11.90 14.38
N ILE A 157 13.33 -11.94 13.75
CA ILE A 157 12.27 -12.91 14.06
C ILE A 157 11.98 -13.74 12.82
N VAL A 158 11.95 -15.07 12.96
CA VAL A 158 11.62 -16.01 11.87
C VAL A 158 10.55 -16.98 12.35
N PHE A 159 9.38 -16.95 11.73
CA PHE A 159 8.36 -18.00 11.83
C PHE A 159 8.30 -18.75 10.51
N LYS A 160 8.54 -20.07 10.52
CA LYS A 160 8.45 -20.90 9.32
C LYS A 160 7.67 -22.18 9.62
N ALA A 161 6.48 -22.29 9.04
CA ALA A 161 5.66 -23.49 9.11
C ALA A 161 5.66 -24.23 7.77
N SER A 162 5.65 -25.55 7.78
CA SER A 162 5.30 -26.31 6.55
C SER A 162 3.80 -26.16 6.23
N GLY A 163 2.95 -26.15 7.26
CA GLY A 163 1.51 -25.85 7.18
C GLY A 163 1.16 -24.42 7.60
N ASN A 164 0.13 -24.25 8.42
CA ASN A 164 -0.46 -22.95 8.73
C ASN A 164 0.34 -22.13 9.78
N VAL A 165 0.30 -20.80 9.63
CA VAL A 165 0.76 -19.84 10.66
C VAL A 165 -0.40 -18.95 11.07
N THR A 166 -0.71 -18.85 12.36
CA THR A 166 -1.76 -17.96 12.89
C THR A 166 -1.20 -17.04 13.97
N LEU A 167 -1.29 -15.72 13.76
CA LEU A 167 -0.99 -14.69 14.76
C LEU A 167 -2.33 -14.11 15.27
N ASP A 168 -2.80 -14.59 16.41
CA ASP A 168 -4.10 -14.26 16.99
C ASP A 168 -4.24 -12.78 17.38
N LYS A 169 -5.49 -12.34 17.55
CA LYS A 169 -5.82 -11.00 18.01
C LYS A 169 -5.20 -10.74 19.39
N GLY A 170 -4.40 -9.68 19.47
CA GLY A 170 -3.65 -9.32 20.69
C GLY A 170 -2.21 -9.84 20.73
N SER A 171 -1.84 -10.79 19.86
CA SER A 171 -0.44 -11.21 19.75
C SER A 171 0.46 -10.06 19.26
N VAL A 172 1.72 -10.08 19.69
CA VAL A 172 2.74 -9.08 19.33
C VAL A 172 4.01 -9.75 18.86
N THR A 173 4.42 -9.46 17.63
CA THR A 173 5.70 -9.87 17.05
C THR A 173 6.49 -8.62 16.67
N SER A 174 7.52 -8.26 17.43
CA SER A 174 8.23 -6.98 17.24
C SER A 174 9.75 -7.13 17.18
N ALA A 175 10.35 -6.57 16.13
CA ALA A 175 11.79 -6.39 15.96
C ALA A 175 12.09 -4.88 15.77
N SER A 176 11.54 -4.05 16.64
CA SER A 176 11.64 -2.59 16.59
C SER A 176 12.86 -2.09 17.36
N GLY A 177 13.45 -0.97 16.97
CA GLY A 177 14.63 -0.46 17.67
C GLY A 177 15.09 0.92 17.23
N LYS A 178 16.35 1.28 17.55
CA LYS A 178 17.00 2.48 16.98
C LYS A 178 17.17 2.32 15.47
N SER A 179 17.87 1.25 15.13
CA SER A 179 17.88 0.61 13.81
C SER A 179 16.84 -0.53 13.88
N ALA A 180 16.00 -0.67 12.85
CA ALA A 180 14.94 -1.67 12.86
C ALA A 180 15.41 -3.03 12.36
N GLY A 181 14.84 -4.08 12.94
CA GLY A 181 15.13 -5.47 12.63
C GLY A 181 14.38 -6.04 11.43
N GLU A 182 14.41 -7.37 11.34
CA GLU A 182 13.68 -8.14 10.34
C GLU A 182 12.66 -9.08 11.01
N VAL A 183 11.47 -9.16 10.42
CA VAL A 183 10.45 -10.16 10.76
C VAL A 183 10.08 -10.94 9.51
N HIS A 184 10.40 -12.23 9.47
CA HIS A 184 10.02 -13.16 8.42
C HIS A 184 8.99 -14.15 8.93
N ILE A 185 7.84 -14.25 8.27
CA ILE A 185 6.75 -15.17 8.59
C ILE A 185 6.41 -15.89 7.30
N GLN A 186 6.45 -17.22 7.30
CA GLN A 186 6.25 -18.04 6.11
C GLN A 186 5.47 -19.31 6.45
N SER A 187 4.50 -19.64 5.59
CA SER A 187 3.96 -21.00 5.45
C SER A 187 4.41 -21.57 4.09
N ASP A 188 4.81 -22.83 4.03
CA ASP A 188 5.26 -23.43 2.77
C ASP A 188 4.07 -23.92 1.92
N THR A 189 3.15 -24.70 2.50
CA THR A 189 1.92 -25.20 1.84
C THR A 189 0.65 -24.85 2.62
N GLY A 190 0.66 -23.72 3.32
CA GLY A 190 -0.37 -23.34 4.29
C GLY A 190 -0.88 -21.91 4.14
N THR A 191 -1.74 -21.54 5.09
CA THR A 191 -2.24 -20.17 5.25
C THR A 191 -1.50 -19.44 6.36
N THR A 192 -0.97 -18.26 6.05
CA THR A 192 -0.45 -17.31 7.05
C THR A 192 -1.53 -16.28 7.40
N LEU A 193 -2.19 -16.44 8.54
CA LEU A 193 -3.24 -15.56 9.04
C LEU A 193 -2.71 -14.65 10.14
N VAL A 194 -2.94 -13.35 10.02
CA VAL A 194 -2.49 -12.33 10.97
C VAL A 194 -3.68 -11.50 11.40
N SER A 195 -4.02 -11.59 12.69
CA SER A 195 -4.95 -10.73 13.44
C SER A 195 -4.21 -9.82 14.44
N GLY A 196 -2.97 -10.18 14.83
CA GLY A 196 -2.14 -9.47 15.80
C GLY A 196 -1.36 -8.25 15.27
N ARG A 197 -0.33 -7.83 16.02
CA ARG A 197 0.62 -6.79 15.61
C ARG A 197 1.96 -7.38 15.19
N VAL A 198 2.46 -6.96 14.03
CA VAL A 198 3.79 -7.26 13.49
C VAL A 198 4.53 -5.95 13.27
N GLU A 199 5.63 -5.72 13.99
CA GLU A 199 6.28 -4.41 14.06
C GLU A 199 7.80 -4.51 13.84
N ALA A 200 8.35 -3.61 13.03
CA ALA A 200 9.78 -3.47 12.76
C ALA A 200 10.10 -1.98 12.62
N LYS A 201 9.87 -1.22 13.70
CA LYS A 201 9.93 0.25 13.69
C LYS A 201 11.33 0.75 14.02
N ALA A 202 11.76 1.85 13.39
CA ALA A 202 13.03 2.51 13.72
C ALA A 202 12.80 3.88 14.38
N SER A 203 13.37 4.11 15.55
CA SER A 203 13.32 5.42 16.23
C SER A 203 14.40 6.38 15.75
N GLU A 204 15.48 5.89 15.12
CA GLU A 204 16.60 6.71 14.65
C GLU A 204 16.92 6.54 13.15
N ASP A 205 16.61 5.39 12.54
CA ASP A 205 16.94 5.07 11.14
C ASP A 205 15.69 4.82 10.26
N LYS A 206 15.84 4.13 9.11
CA LYS A 206 14.72 3.64 8.29
C LYS A 206 14.07 2.43 8.98
N GLY A 207 12.75 2.27 8.79
CA GLY A 207 12.02 1.10 9.27
C GLY A 207 12.54 -0.21 8.68
N GLY A 208 12.22 -1.32 9.33
CA GLY A 208 12.81 -2.63 9.07
C GLY A 208 12.19 -3.37 7.90
N THR A 209 12.50 -4.66 7.78
CA THR A 209 11.91 -5.54 6.77
C THR A 209 10.89 -6.47 7.44
N ILE A 210 9.67 -6.48 6.93
CA ILE A 210 8.63 -7.45 7.30
C ILE A 210 8.27 -8.26 6.06
N ARG A 211 8.34 -9.59 6.16
CA ARG A 211 7.96 -10.57 5.15
C ARG A 211 6.88 -11.47 5.74
N ILE A 212 5.72 -11.57 5.07
CA ILE A 212 4.59 -12.42 5.51
C ILE A 212 4.12 -13.26 4.31
N LEU A 213 4.82 -14.36 4.06
CA LEU A 213 4.65 -15.26 2.92
C LEU A 213 3.74 -16.45 3.27
N GLY A 214 3.24 -17.15 2.25
CA GLY A 214 2.32 -18.28 2.39
C GLY A 214 1.61 -18.58 1.08
N GLU A 215 1.18 -19.83 0.86
CA GLU A 215 0.31 -20.19 -0.28
C GLU A 215 -0.97 -19.34 -0.27
N ASN A 216 -1.50 -19.13 0.94
CA ASN A 216 -2.53 -18.14 1.21
C ASN A 216 -2.06 -17.25 2.36
N VAL A 217 -2.40 -15.96 2.32
CA VAL A 217 -2.09 -15.02 3.41
C VAL A 217 -3.36 -14.24 3.75
N GLY A 218 -3.53 -13.82 5.00
CA GLY A 218 -4.68 -13.05 5.44
C GLY A 218 -4.30 -12.06 6.52
N LEU A 219 -4.67 -10.79 6.34
CA LEU A 219 -4.58 -9.75 7.37
C LEU A 219 -6.00 -9.39 7.81
N ILE A 220 -6.43 -9.91 8.96
CA ILE A 220 -7.82 -9.79 9.45
C ILE A 220 -7.88 -9.01 10.77
N ASP A 221 -9.07 -8.90 11.38
CA ASP A 221 -9.32 -8.39 12.75
C ASP A 221 -8.55 -7.15 13.25
N GLN A 222 -8.32 -6.16 12.37
CA GLN A 222 -7.53 -4.95 12.67
C GLN A 222 -6.01 -5.19 12.88
N ALA A 223 -5.47 -6.27 12.30
CA ALA A 223 -4.03 -6.55 12.29
C ALA A 223 -3.20 -5.33 11.88
N VAL A 224 -2.12 -5.07 12.62
CA VAL A 224 -1.22 -3.93 12.37
C VAL A 224 0.12 -4.47 11.89
N VAL A 225 0.58 -4.01 10.73
CA VAL A 225 1.91 -4.34 10.20
C VAL A 225 2.69 -3.05 10.01
N ASP A 226 3.65 -2.75 10.89
CA ASP A 226 4.26 -1.41 11.00
C ASP A 226 5.78 -1.46 10.87
N ALA A 227 6.27 -0.99 9.72
CA ALA A 227 7.68 -0.76 9.44
C ALA A 227 7.95 0.74 9.23
N SER A 228 7.41 1.60 10.10
CA SER A 228 7.76 3.03 10.13
C SER A 228 9.18 3.26 10.65
N GLY A 229 9.80 4.36 10.24
CA GLY A 229 11.14 4.72 10.72
C GLY A 229 11.39 6.22 10.69
N ALA A 230 12.15 6.76 11.64
CA ALA A 230 12.45 8.18 11.69
C ALA A 230 13.02 8.72 10.36
N ASN A 231 13.95 8.00 9.74
CA ASN A 231 14.56 8.40 8.46
C ASN A 231 13.89 7.77 7.22
N GLY A 232 12.66 7.25 7.36
CA GLY A 232 11.88 6.67 6.28
C GLY A 232 11.22 5.35 6.62
N GLY A 233 10.15 5.00 5.89
CA GLY A 233 9.51 3.69 6.02
C GLY A 233 10.37 2.56 5.45
N GLY A 234 10.28 1.40 6.08
CA GLY A 234 10.94 0.16 5.68
C GLY A 234 10.21 -0.64 4.61
N THR A 235 10.55 -1.92 4.51
CA THR A 235 10.00 -2.86 3.54
C THR A 235 8.94 -3.74 4.19
N ILE A 236 7.78 -3.87 3.55
CA ILE A 236 6.72 -4.80 3.94
C ILE A 236 6.35 -5.58 2.68
N LEU A 237 6.75 -6.85 2.64
CA LEU A 237 6.36 -7.85 1.65
C LEU A 237 5.37 -8.79 2.33
N ILE A 238 4.29 -9.13 1.64
CA ILE A 238 3.25 -10.04 2.12
C ILE A 238 2.88 -10.87 0.87
N GLY A 239 2.66 -12.17 0.99
CA GLY A 239 2.24 -13.06 -0.11
C GLY A 239 3.12 -13.11 -1.37
N GLY A 240 4.40 -12.76 -1.29
CA GLY A 240 5.36 -12.87 -2.38
C GLY A 240 6.24 -11.63 -2.55
N ASP A 241 7.15 -11.70 -3.53
CA ASP A 241 7.92 -10.56 -4.01
C ASP A 241 7.15 -9.74 -5.08
N PHE A 242 7.80 -8.73 -5.65
CA PHE A 242 7.20 -7.92 -6.71
C PHE A 242 7.17 -8.71 -8.03
N GLN A 243 5.97 -9.03 -8.51
CA GLN A 243 5.68 -9.79 -9.74
C GLN A 243 5.90 -11.32 -9.69
N GLY A 244 6.29 -11.93 -8.57
CA GLY A 244 6.67 -13.36 -8.54
C GLY A 244 8.03 -13.58 -9.23
N ALA A 245 8.96 -12.66 -9.00
CA ALA A 245 10.17 -12.44 -9.78
C ALA A 245 11.44 -13.05 -9.15
N GLN A 246 11.32 -14.17 -8.45
CA GLN A 246 12.46 -15.04 -8.12
C GLN A 246 12.35 -16.41 -8.80
N ARG A 247 13.15 -16.59 -9.85
CA ARG A 247 13.45 -17.91 -10.43
C ARG A 247 14.45 -18.68 -9.54
N ALA A 248 14.00 -19.21 -8.41
CA ALA A 248 14.62 -20.36 -7.73
C ALA A 248 13.71 -20.96 -6.64
N GLY A 249 12.95 -22.00 -6.99
CA GLY A 249 12.34 -22.90 -6.00
C GLY A 249 10.96 -22.50 -5.43
N GLN A 250 9.90 -22.90 -6.13
CA GLN A 250 8.53 -23.08 -5.60
C GLN A 250 7.83 -21.86 -4.97
N GLU A 251 7.44 -20.87 -5.80
CA GLU A 251 6.28 -20.02 -5.48
C GLU A 251 5.19 -20.16 -6.55
N ARG A 252 3.92 -20.20 -6.13
CA ARG A 252 2.71 -20.31 -6.97
C ARG A 252 1.76 -19.15 -6.64
N PRO A 253 0.86 -18.73 -7.55
CA PRO A 253 0.09 -17.48 -7.39
C PRO A 253 -0.74 -17.43 -6.11
N VAL A 254 -0.28 -16.60 -5.17
CA VAL A 254 -0.78 -16.49 -3.79
C VAL A 254 -2.11 -15.72 -3.71
N ARG A 255 -2.95 -16.14 -2.76
CA ARG A 255 -4.14 -15.41 -2.33
C ARG A 255 -3.88 -14.66 -1.00
N VAL A 256 -3.75 -13.32 -1.01
CA VAL A 256 -3.66 -12.43 0.20
C VAL A 256 -4.95 -11.65 0.59
N HIS A 257 -5.72 -12.10 1.59
CA HIS A 257 -7.01 -11.52 2.03
C HIS A 257 -6.80 -10.34 3.00
N ARG A 258 -7.71 -9.35 3.03
CA ARG A 258 -7.68 -8.25 4.01
C ARG A 258 -9.07 -7.90 4.54
N SER A 259 -9.21 -7.79 5.87
CA SER A 259 -10.46 -7.34 6.52
C SER A 259 -10.54 -5.81 6.68
N GLY A 260 -11.76 -5.31 6.88
CA GLY A 260 -12.03 -3.89 7.13
C GLY A 260 -11.47 -3.42 8.48
N GLY A 261 -10.24 -2.92 8.48
CA GLY A 261 -9.58 -2.36 9.65
C GLY A 261 -8.11 -2.77 9.80
N ALA A 262 -7.68 -3.86 9.16
CA ALA A 262 -6.27 -4.23 9.12
C ALA A 262 -5.43 -3.14 8.42
N GLY A 263 -4.24 -2.85 8.93
CA GLY A 263 -3.47 -1.64 8.65
C GLY A 263 -1.97 -1.87 8.50
N ALA A 264 -1.46 -1.84 7.26
CA ALA A 264 -0.04 -1.67 7.00
C ALA A 264 0.39 -0.19 7.14
N ARG A 265 1.46 0.06 7.91
CA ARG A 265 1.98 1.38 8.29
C ARG A 265 3.44 1.50 7.83
N ARG A 266 3.74 2.55 7.06
CA ARG A 266 5.11 3.00 6.74
C ARG A 266 5.12 4.53 6.76
N CYS A 267 5.78 5.13 7.74
CA CYS A 267 5.91 6.59 7.90
C CYS A 267 7.40 6.96 8.01
N GLY A 268 7.74 8.19 7.63
CA GLY A 268 9.06 8.81 7.77
C GLY A 268 8.96 10.25 8.26
N VAL A 269 9.94 10.71 9.04
CA VAL A 269 9.99 12.07 9.60
C VAL A 269 11.10 12.86 8.90
N ALA A 270 10.72 13.79 8.01
CA ALA A 270 11.69 14.62 7.29
C ALA A 270 12.32 15.68 8.21
N ARG A 271 13.50 15.39 8.77
CA ARG A 271 14.30 16.41 9.47
C ARG A 271 14.97 17.35 8.46
N ARG A 272 14.45 18.57 8.28
CA ARG A 272 15.21 19.67 7.65
C ARG A 272 16.41 20.01 8.54
N ARG A 273 17.63 19.89 8.02
CA ARG A 273 18.82 20.47 8.65
C ARG A 273 18.87 21.98 8.38
N ARG A 274 18.69 22.81 9.41
CA ARG A 274 19.30 24.14 9.51
C ARG A 274 19.84 24.33 10.94
N GLN A 275 20.79 25.25 11.06
CA GLN A 275 21.73 25.41 12.18
C GLN A 275 21.26 26.56 13.07
N GLY A 276 21.24 26.37 14.39
CA GLY A 276 20.62 27.28 15.38
C GLY A 276 19.08 27.20 15.34
N ASP A 277 18.34 26.96 16.43
CA ASP A 277 18.51 27.48 17.79
C ASP A 277 17.94 26.51 18.88
N ARG A 278 17.92 26.93 20.14
CA ARG A 278 17.62 26.10 21.32
C ARG A 278 16.14 25.81 21.57
N LEU A 279 15.88 24.55 21.92
CA LEU A 279 14.87 24.04 22.88
C LEU A 279 13.44 24.65 22.87
N GLY A 280 12.50 23.90 22.30
CA GLY A 280 11.06 24.03 22.59
C GLY A 280 10.36 22.71 22.26
N GLY A 281 10.03 21.90 23.28
CA GLY A 281 9.44 20.57 23.07
C GLY A 281 7.92 20.57 23.01
N ARG A 282 7.37 19.38 22.71
CA ARG A 282 5.94 18.97 22.69
C ARG A 282 5.15 19.27 21.41
N ASP A 283 5.20 18.32 20.48
CA ASP A 283 4.09 18.07 19.55
C ASP A 283 3.86 16.55 19.35
N CYS A 284 3.58 15.88 20.47
CA CYS A 284 3.11 14.49 20.54
C CYS A 284 2.22 14.30 21.78
N ALA A 285 1.12 15.06 21.87
CA ALA A 285 0.19 14.97 22.99
C ALA A 285 -1.28 14.92 22.52
N ARG A 286 -1.91 13.76 22.76
CA ARG A 286 -3.37 13.55 22.86
C ARG A 286 -4.24 13.92 21.64
N ALA A 287 -4.13 13.12 20.57
CA ALA A 287 -5.29 12.81 19.72
C ALA A 287 -5.96 11.49 20.17
N ARG A 288 -6.87 11.53 21.15
CA ARG A 288 -7.80 10.42 21.42
C ARG A 288 -8.89 10.38 20.34
N ARG A 289 -8.52 9.89 19.15
CA ARG A 289 -9.38 9.24 18.12
C ARG A 289 -8.45 8.81 16.98
N ALA A 290 -8.52 7.53 16.59
CA ALA A 290 -7.40 6.83 15.98
C ALA A 290 -7.03 7.35 14.58
N GLN A 291 -5.95 8.13 14.48
CA GLN A 291 -5.34 8.44 13.20
C GLN A 291 -4.42 7.31 12.70
N ARG A 292 -4.78 6.86 11.50
CA ARG A 292 -3.96 6.41 10.37
C ARG A 292 -2.45 6.38 10.60
N ALA A 293 -1.88 5.26 10.18
CA ALA A 293 -0.94 5.29 9.08
C ALA A 293 -1.48 4.30 8.04
N ARG A 294 -1.35 4.67 6.77
CA ARG A 294 -1.71 3.82 5.63
C ARG A 294 -0.54 3.90 4.65
N ARG A 295 0.22 2.81 4.52
CA ARG A 295 0.99 2.53 3.30
C ARG A 295 0.97 1.02 3.05
N GLY A 296 0.51 0.67 1.85
CA GLY A 296 0.20 -0.70 1.45
C GLY A 296 -1.30 -0.97 1.55
N ASP A 297 -1.97 -1.09 0.40
CA ASP A 297 -3.21 -1.86 0.32
C ASP A 297 -3.08 -3.07 -0.58
N TRP A 298 -3.48 -4.19 0.00
CA TRP A 298 -3.60 -5.50 -0.59
C TRP A 298 -4.89 -5.57 -1.37
N ARG A 299 -4.88 -6.21 -2.55
CA ARG A 299 -6.11 -6.72 -3.13
C ARG A 299 -5.99 -8.16 -3.59
N GLN A 300 -6.66 -9.03 -2.82
CA GLN A 300 -7.09 -10.33 -3.29
C GLN A 300 -8.33 -10.26 -4.18
N ARG A 301 -8.45 -11.30 -5.01
CA ARG A 301 -9.71 -11.85 -5.51
C ARG A 301 -10.66 -12.21 -4.37
N ARG A 302 -11.97 -12.07 -4.56
CA ARG A 302 -12.97 -12.62 -3.62
C ARG A 302 -13.34 -14.06 -3.98
N LEU A 303 -13.42 -14.94 -2.98
CA LEU A 303 -14.34 -16.07 -3.01
C LEU A 303 -15.78 -15.58 -2.69
N ARG A 304 -16.79 -16.33 -3.14
CA ARG A 304 -18.22 -15.96 -3.01
C ARG A 304 -18.74 -16.16 -1.59
N GLY A 305 -19.61 -15.26 -1.12
CA GLY A 305 -20.35 -15.40 0.14
C GLY A 305 -21.17 -14.13 0.45
N ASN A 306 -22.44 -14.28 0.80
CA ASN A 306 -23.38 -13.17 1.09
C ASN A 306 -23.29 -12.72 2.55
N LEU A 307 -23.37 -11.39 2.80
CA LEU A 307 -24.37 -10.77 3.70
C LEU A 307 -24.36 -9.22 3.57
N ARG A 308 -25.42 -8.55 4.07
CA ARG A 308 -25.65 -7.09 3.99
C ARG A 308 -25.51 -6.43 5.38
N GLN A 309 -25.04 -5.17 5.44
CA GLN A 309 -25.54 -4.03 6.26
C GLN A 309 -24.58 -2.80 6.13
N ALA A 310 -24.93 -1.62 6.66
CA ALA A 310 -24.50 -0.32 6.10
C ALA A 310 -24.11 0.81 7.10
N LEU A 311 -23.42 1.85 6.58
CA LEU A 311 -23.20 3.24 7.10
C LEU A 311 -22.31 3.46 8.36
N PRO A 312 -21.79 4.69 8.64
CA PRO A 312 -21.42 5.85 7.78
C PRO A 312 -20.07 6.58 8.08
N GLY A 313 -19.58 7.42 7.15
CA GLY A 313 -18.90 8.73 7.41
C GLY A 313 -17.37 8.83 7.61
N GLY A 314 -16.73 9.89 7.05
CA GLY A 314 -15.42 10.43 7.50
C GLY A 314 -14.41 10.89 6.43
N ASP A 315 -14.15 12.20 6.33
CA ASP A 315 -13.30 12.87 5.32
C ASP A 315 -11.78 12.96 5.61
N ALA A 316 -11.04 13.43 4.58
CA ALA A 316 -9.92 14.39 4.61
C ALA A 316 -8.55 13.95 4.04
N SER A 317 -7.88 14.95 3.45
CA SER A 317 -6.75 14.94 2.49
C SER A 317 -5.34 15.10 3.11
N ALA A 318 -4.29 14.97 2.29
CA ALA A 318 -2.89 15.25 2.65
C ALA A 318 -2.11 15.96 1.52
N GLY A 319 -1.06 16.72 1.88
CA GLY A 319 -0.09 17.40 1.00
C GLY A 319 1.33 16.77 1.03
N PRO A 320 2.33 17.34 0.31
CA PRO A 320 3.29 16.50 -0.46
C PRO A 320 4.82 16.68 -0.22
N VAL A 321 5.59 15.67 -0.70
CA VAL A 321 7.00 15.64 -1.22
C VAL A 321 7.24 14.20 -1.81
N GLY A 322 8.24 13.85 -2.65
CA GLY A 322 9.45 14.51 -3.20
C GLY A 322 10.62 13.49 -3.26
N ALA A 323 11.38 13.24 -4.34
CA ALA A 323 11.31 13.66 -5.76
C ALA A 323 11.97 12.60 -6.72
N ALA A 324 11.43 12.41 -7.93
CA ALA A 324 11.81 11.53 -9.06
C ALA A 324 10.78 11.75 -10.21
N GLY A 325 11.05 11.43 -11.49
CA GLY A 325 10.23 11.91 -12.63
C GLY A 325 8.71 11.54 -12.65
N PRO A 326 7.93 12.15 -13.57
CA PRO A 326 6.48 11.93 -13.70
C PRO A 326 6.12 10.56 -14.29
N GLY A 327 4.85 10.16 -14.14
CA GLY A 327 4.31 8.91 -14.67
C GLY A 327 3.10 9.12 -15.58
N ARG A 328 2.84 8.17 -16.49
CA ARG A 328 1.74 8.25 -17.49
C ARG A 328 0.46 7.62 -16.94
N ALA A 329 -0.72 8.18 -17.19
CA ALA A 329 -2.01 7.68 -16.70
C ALA A 329 -3.05 7.49 -17.83
N LEU A 330 -3.84 6.41 -17.73
CA LEU A 330 -4.92 6.06 -18.66
C LEU A 330 -6.21 5.72 -17.89
N VAL A 331 -7.35 6.24 -18.31
CA VAL A 331 -8.68 5.79 -17.86
C VAL A 331 -9.30 4.92 -18.94
N ALA A 332 -9.74 3.69 -18.61
CA ALA A 332 -10.23 2.72 -19.60
C ALA A 332 -11.55 2.04 -19.17
N GLY A 333 -12.31 1.58 -20.16
CA GLY A 333 -13.69 1.09 -20.04
C GLY A 333 -13.89 -0.35 -20.55
N PRO A 334 -15.11 -0.90 -20.43
CA PRO A 334 -15.37 -2.33 -20.59
C PRO A 334 -15.54 -2.79 -22.05
N GLY A 335 -14.45 -2.74 -22.84
CA GLY A 335 -14.35 -3.44 -24.12
C GLY A 335 -14.03 -4.92 -23.96
N ARG A 336 -14.50 -5.80 -24.86
CA ARG A 336 -14.35 -7.27 -24.75
C ARG A 336 -12.91 -7.77 -25.00
N HIS A 337 -12.00 -7.56 -24.06
CA HIS A 337 -10.79 -8.38 -23.92
C HIS A 337 -10.60 -8.88 -22.47
N ARG A 338 -10.01 -10.07 -22.37
CA ARG A 338 -10.02 -11.02 -21.23
C ARG A 338 -10.06 -10.42 -19.80
N ARG A 339 -11.27 -10.41 -19.23
CA ARG A 339 -11.67 -10.37 -17.79
C ARG A 339 -10.65 -9.85 -16.76
N HIS A 340 -10.87 -8.64 -16.24
CA HIS A 340 -10.42 -8.21 -14.89
C HIS A 340 -11.58 -7.57 -14.10
N GLU A 341 -11.52 -7.62 -12.76
CA GLU A 341 -12.70 -7.62 -11.88
C GLU A 341 -13.19 -6.23 -11.37
N HIS A 342 -14.51 -6.16 -11.14
CA HIS A 342 -15.25 -5.04 -10.51
C HIS A 342 -14.59 -4.46 -9.25
N HIS A 343 -14.71 -3.14 -9.08
CA HIS A 343 -14.50 -2.46 -7.80
C HIS A 343 -15.82 -1.91 -7.24
N ARG A 344 -16.04 -2.07 -5.92
CA ARG A 344 -17.17 -1.49 -5.17
C ARG A 344 -16.77 -0.17 -4.49
N PRO A 345 -17.73 0.77 -4.30
CA PRO A 345 -17.45 2.18 -4.04
C PRO A 345 -17.02 2.47 -2.60
N GLN A 346 -16.23 3.54 -2.39
CA GLN A 346 -16.05 4.20 -1.09
C GLN A 346 -16.10 5.72 -1.26
N HIS A 347 -16.79 6.42 -0.35
CA HIS A 347 -16.88 7.88 -0.31
C HIS A 347 -15.52 8.52 0.04
N LEU A 348 -15.30 9.76 -0.42
CA LEU A 348 -14.01 10.45 -0.36
C LEU A 348 -14.11 11.87 0.18
N GLY A 349 -13.24 12.18 1.15
CA GLY A 349 -12.71 13.53 1.31
C GLY A 349 -11.39 13.67 0.53
N ARG A 350 -11.46 14.28 -0.66
CA ARG A 350 -10.36 14.78 -1.53
C ARG A 350 -9.12 13.88 -1.64
N THR A 351 -9.06 13.05 -2.69
CA THR A 351 -7.89 12.21 -3.02
C THR A 351 -7.26 12.53 -4.37
N GLY A 352 -5.93 12.66 -4.37
CA GLY A 352 -5.09 12.58 -5.57
C GLY A 352 -4.72 11.14 -5.93
N PHE A 353 -4.68 10.83 -7.22
CA PHE A 353 -4.23 9.56 -7.80
C PHE A 353 -2.85 9.77 -8.47
N PRO A 354 -1.73 9.56 -7.75
CA PRO A 354 -0.41 9.50 -8.37
C PRO A 354 -0.26 8.25 -9.26
N PRO A 355 0.52 8.31 -10.35
CA PRO A 355 0.88 7.14 -11.14
C PRO A 355 1.70 6.15 -10.31
N THR A 356 1.48 4.86 -10.52
CA THR A 356 2.01 3.76 -9.69
C THR A 356 2.90 2.79 -10.46
N SER A 357 3.28 3.10 -11.71
CA SER A 357 3.98 2.18 -12.61
C SER A 357 5.22 2.79 -13.25
N ILE A 358 6.32 2.04 -13.18
CA ILE A 358 7.58 2.28 -13.89
C ILE A 358 7.45 1.65 -15.28
N GLY A 359 7.72 2.40 -16.35
CA GLY A 359 7.76 1.86 -17.73
C GLY A 359 6.42 1.44 -18.39
N SER A 360 5.27 1.60 -17.72
CA SER A 360 3.94 1.33 -18.31
C SER A 360 2.92 2.36 -17.84
N PRO A 361 1.85 2.65 -18.61
CA PRO A 361 0.82 3.61 -18.18
C PRO A 361 0.00 3.06 -17.01
N SER A 362 -0.16 3.87 -15.96
CA SER A 362 -1.01 3.56 -14.81
C SER A 362 -2.48 3.58 -15.23
N LEU A 363 -3.16 2.43 -15.14
CA LEU A 363 -4.56 2.30 -15.52
C LEU A 363 -5.50 2.59 -14.34
N LEU A 364 -6.43 3.54 -14.50
CA LEU A 364 -7.53 3.80 -13.57
C LEU A 364 -8.84 3.33 -14.21
N SER A 365 -9.59 2.47 -13.52
CA SER A 365 -10.92 2.03 -13.97
C SER A 365 -11.95 3.15 -13.83
N THR A 366 -12.76 3.40 -14.87
CA THR A 366 -13.88 4.36 -14.81
C THR A 366 -14.80 4.10 -13.60
N SER A 367 -15.12 2.83 -13.31
CA SER A 367 -15.95 2.46 -12.16
C SER A 367 -15.46 2.97 -10.80
N THR A 368 -14.15 3.21 -10.64
CA THR A 368 -13.58 3.75 -9.39
C THR A 368 -13.69 5.28 -9.36
N LEU A 369 -13.51 5.92 -10.51
CA LEU A 369 -13.66 7.37 -10.71
C LEU A 369 -15.14 7.81 -10.61
N GLU A 370 -16.04 7.09 -11.27
CA GLU A 370 -17.49 7.32 -11.19
C GLU A 370 -18.02 7.06 -9.78
N ALA A 371 -17.60 5.96 -9.13
CA ALA A 371 -17.94 5.69 -7.73
C ALA A 371 -17.54 6.84 -6.80
N ALA A 372 -16.37 7.43 -7.01
CA ALA A 372 -15.89 8.58 -6.24
C ALA A 372 -16.77 9.83 -6.45
N LEU A 373 -17.08 10.17 -7.70
CA LEU A 373 -17.87 11.34 -8.07
C LEU A 373 -19.37 11.21 -7.70
N ASN A 374 -19.94 10.02 -7.88
CA ASN A 374 -21.34 9.69 -7.53
C ASN A 374 -21.62 9.73 -6.03
N ASN A 375 -20.56 9.60 -5.24
CA ASN A 375 -20.56 9.72 -3.80
C ASN A 375 -20.42 11.18 -3.32
N GLY A 376 -20.41 12.16 -4.24
CA GLY A 376 -20.13 13.58 -3.94
C GLY A 376 -18.64 13.88 -3.71
N GLY A 377 -17.78 12.87 -3.74
CA GLY A 377 -16.35 12.99 -3.52
C GLY A 377 -15.63 13.71 -4.67
N SER A 378 -14.51 14.35 -4.34
CA SER A 378 -13.66 15.01 -5.33
C SER A 378 -12.41 14.20 -5.65
N VAL A 379 -12.04 14.18 -6.92
CA VAL A 379 -10.95 13.38 -7.48
C VAL A 379 -9.93 14.29 -8.16
N THR A 380 -8.65 14.01 -7.93
CA THR A 380 -7.54 14.63 -8.67
C THR A 380 -6.69 13.53 -9.30
N LEU A 381 -6.45 13.58 -10.61
CA LEU A 381 -5.40 12.80 -11.27
C LEU A 381 -4.14 13.65 -11.26
N ASP A 382 -3.01 13.14 -10.78
CA ASP A 382 -1.82 13.97 -10.57
C ASP A 382 -0.54 13.22 -10.96
N THR A 383 0.06 13.63 -12.06
CA THR A 383 1.32 13.08 -12.57
C THR A 383 2.55 13.90 -12.20
N SER A 384 2.35 15.08 -11.59
CA SER A 384 3.44 15.91 -11.03
C SER A 384 4.05 15.31 -9.77
N LEU A 385 3.33 14.37 -9.17
CA LEU A 385 3.84 13.60 -8.05
C LEU A 385 4.94 12.63 -8.49
N PRO A 386 6.08 12.63 -7.78
CA PRO A 386 7.28 11.92 -8.20
C PRO A 386 7.18 10.40 -8.05
N GLY A 387 7.53 9.66 -9.10
CA GLY A 387 7.61 8.19 -9.03
C GLY A 387 7.52 7.38 -10.34
N GLY A 388 7.56 8.02 -11.51
CA GLY A 388 7.46 7.37 -12.81
C GLY A 388 8.65 7.65 -13.75
N THR A 389 8.63 6.97 -14.90
CA THR A 389 9.58 7.16 -16.01
C THR A 389 8.85 7.52 -17.31
N GLY A 390 7.64 8.08 -17.19
CA GLY A 390 6.78 8.41 -18.33
C GLY A 390 6.75 9.90 -18.55
N ASN A 391 6.29 10.33 -19.73
CA ASN A 391 6.27 11.76 -20.07
C ASN A 391 5.22 12.58 -19.28
N GLY A 392 4.48 12.02 -18.33
CA GLY A 392 3.45 12.75 -17.59
C GLY A 392 2.12 12.95 -18.31
N ASP A 393 1.85 12.22 -19.39
CA ASP A 393 0.59 12.31 -20.13
C ASP A 393 -0.57 11.64 -19.36
N VAL A 394 -1.75 12.29 -19.36
CA VAL A 394 -3.03 11.73 -18.87
C VAL A 394 -3.97 11.53 -20.06
N THR A 395 -4.70 10.42 -20.12
CA THR A 395 -5.64 10.17 -21.22
C THR A 395 -6.92 9.49 -20.73
N ILE A 396 -8.06 10.13 -20.99
CA ILE A 396 -9.39 9.63 -20.71
C ILE A 396 -9.88 8.84 -21.92
N ASN A 397 -9.76 7.51 -21.86
CA ASN A 397 -10.06 6.58 -22.94
C ASN A 397 -11.31 5.72 -22.66
N ALA A 398 -12.23 6.24 -21.84
CA ALA A 398 -13.57 5.71 -21.62
C ALA A 398 -14.48 6.74 -20.93
N PRO A 399 -15.82 6.60 -21.02
CA PRO A 399 -16.75 7.55 -20.43
C PRO A 399 -16.64 7.64 -18.90
N VAL A 400 -16.88 8.84 -18.37
CA VAL A 400 -16.90 9.14 -16.94
C VAL A 400 -18.22 9.85 -16.61
N THR A 401 -19.14 9.14 -15.96
CA THR A 401 -20.50 9.64 -15.69
C THR A 401 -20.72 9.89 -14.20
N LYS A 402 -21.03 11.14 -13.84
CA LYS A 402 -21.57 11.51 -12.52
C LYS A 402 -23.10 11.51 -12.56
N THR A 403 -23.71 10.56 -11.87
CA THR A 403 -25.16 10.32 -11.76
C THR A 403 -25.72 10.59 -10.36
N GLY A 404 -24.90 11.06 -9.40
CA GLY A 404 -25.37 11.33 -8.03
C GLY A 404 -24.38 12.12 -7.16
N GLY A 405 -24.77 12.34 -5.90
CA GLY A 405 -23.97 13.01 -4.86
C GLY A 405 -23.92 14.53 -5.00
N SER A 406 -23.40 15.20 -3.98
CA SER A 406 -23.22 16.67 -3.92
C SER A 406 -22.24 17.21 -4.98
N THR A 407 -22.07 18.53 -5.03
CA THR A 407 -21.07 19.19 -5.90
C THR A 407 -19.68 18.57 -5.71
N SER A 408 -19.00 18.27 -6.81
CA SER A 408 -17.71 17.56 -6.81
C SER A 408 -16.69 18.25 -7.72
N PHE A 409 -15.40 18.07 -7.43
CA PHE A 409 -14.32 18.51 -8.30
C PHE A 409 -13.66 17.30 -8.97
N PHE A 410 -13.47 17.36 -10.28
CA PHE A 410 -12.61 16.45 -11.04
C PHE A 410 -11.43 17.25 -11.61
N ALA A 411 -10.26 17.10 -11.01
CA ALA A 411 -9.05 17.79 -11.40
C ALA A 411 -8.08 16.85 -12.13
N ILE A 412 -7.36 17.36 -13.12
CA ILE A 412 -6.28 16.65 -13.81
C ILE A 412 -5.05 17.56 -13.82
N LEU A 413 -3.95 17.09 -13.24
CA LEU A 413 -2.64 17.74 -13.17
C LEU A 413 -1.63 16.88 -13.94
N ALA A 414 -1.33 17.27 -15.17
CA ALA A 414 -0.45 16.55 -16.08
C ALA A 414 0.90 17.28 -16.23
N ASN A 415 2.01 16.54 -16.14
CA ASN A 415 3.33 17.11 -16.47
C ASN A 415 3.47 17.35 -17.97
N ARG A 416 2.69 16.67 -18.81
CA ARG A 416 2.64 16.91 -20.26
C ARG A 416 1.20 16.96 -20.74
N ASN A 417 0.77 16.07 -21.62
CA ASN A 417 -0.51 16.24 -22.33
C ASN A 417 -1.70 15.67 -21.56
N VAL A 418 -2.86 16.28 -21.73
CA VAL A 418 -4.17 15.72 -21.31
C VAL A 418 -5.03 15.47 -22.54
N ASN A 419 -5.42 14.21 -22.77
CA ASN A 419 -6.27 13.83 -23.90
C ASN A 419 -7.64 13.35 -23.40
N ILE A 420 -8.72 14.04 -23.77
CA ILE A 420 -10.10 13.66 -23.45
C ILE A 420 -10.73 13.00 -24.67
N ASN A 421 -10.52 11.70 -24.83
CA ASN A 421 -11.00 10.94 -26.00
C ASN A 421 -12.45 10.45 -25.82
N TYR A 422 -12.99 10.48 -24.60
CA TYR A 422 -14.33 10.01 -24.25
C TYR A 422 -15.01 10.96 -23.27
N ALA A 423 -16.34 10.86 -23.18
CA ALA A 423 -17.16 11.86 -22.51
C ALA A 423 -16.95 11.91 -20.98
N ILE A 424 -16.97 13.13 -20.43
CA ILE A 424 -17.03 13.39 -18.98
C ILE A 424 -18.35 14.12 -18.71
N THR A 425 -19.34 13.43 -18.16
CA THR A 425 -20.71 13.96 -18.06
C THR A 425 -21.23 13.91 -16.63
N SER A 426 -21.74 15.04 -16.13
CA SER A 426 -22.61 15.08 -14.94
C SER A 426 -24.07 15.24 -15.36
N ASN A 427 -24.91 14.33 -14.87
CA ASN A 427 -26.37 14.38 -14.94
C ASN A 427 -26.98 14.61 -13.54
N ALA A 428 -26.17 15.03 -12.57
CA ALA A 428 -26.54 15.27 -11.18
C ALA A 428 -26.02 16.64 -10.72
N SER A 429 -25.75 16.83 -9.43
CA SER A 429 -25.17 18.08 -8.90
C SER A 429 -23.87 18.48 -9.62
N ALA A 430 -23.57 19.77 -9.56
CA ALA A 430 -22.46 20.42 -10.26
C ALA A 430 -21.12 19.65 -10.19
N LEU A 431 -20.47 19.47 -11.35
CA LEU A 431 -19.15 18.87 -11.47
C LEU A 431 -18.16 19.92 -11.96
N ASN A 432 -17.30 20.42 -11.07
CA ASN A 432 -16.23 21.33 -11.46
C ASN A 432 -15.09 20.53 -12.09
N VAL A 433 -14.85 20.71 -13.39
CA VAL A 433 -13.75 20.05 -14.10
C VAL A 433 -12.61 21.05 -14.27
N ASN A 434 -11.42 20.73 -13.75
CA ASN A 434 -10.23 21.58 -13.88
C ASN A 434 -9.06 20.78 -14.43
N ILE A 435 -8.53 21.20 -15.57
CA ILE A 435 -7.43 20.53 -16.27
C ILE A 435 -6.23 21.47 -16.30
N THR A 436 -5.06 20.99 -15.92
CA THR A 436 -3.80 21.72 -16.01
C THR A 436 -2.73 20.78 -16.55
N ALA A 437 -2.19 21.13 -17.72
CA ALA A 437 -1.06 20.49 -18.37
C ALA A 437 0.26 21.24 -18.06
N ASP A 438 1.40 20.72 -18.55
CA ASP A 438 2.74 21.31 -18.40
C ASP A 438 3.13 21.62 -16.93
N GLN A 439 2.80 20.73 -15.99
CA GLN A 439 3.05 20.94 -14.55
C GLN A 439 4.52 20.96 -14.13
N ASP A 440 5.47 20.52 -14.97
CA ASP A 440 6.90 20.77 -14.77
C ASP A 440 7.43 22.02 -15.51
N ASN A 441 6.55 22.76 -16.20
CA ASN A 441 6.85 23.97 -16.96
C ASN A 441 7.99 23.79 -17.97
N ASN A 442 8.04 22.62 -18.63
CA ASN A 442 9.05 22.31 -19.64
C ASN A 442 8.70 22.93 -21.02
N GLY A 443 7.52 23.53 -21.16
CA GLY A 443 7.04 24.12 -22.43
C GLY A 443 6.34 23.11 -23.34
N SER A 444 6.05 21.90 -22.85
CA SER A 444 5.31 20.87 -23.57
C SER A 444 4.18 20.31 -22.70
N GLY A 445 2.95 20.71 -22.97
CA GLY A 445 1.77 20.12 -22.35
C GLY A 445 0.47 20.70 -22.89
N ASN A 446 -0.16 19.97 -23.80
CA ASN A 446 -1.39 20.39 -24.45
C ASN A 446 -2.62 19.76 -23.76
N VAL A 447 -3.75 20.48 -23.76
CA VAL A 447 -5.05 19.94 -23.38
C VAL A 447 -5.89 19.71 -24.64
N ASN A 448 -6.07 18.45 -25.02
CA ASN A 448 -6.78 18.03 -26.21
C ASN A 448 -8.17 17.51 -25.82
N ILE A 449 -9.23 18.24 -26.18
CA ILE A 449 -10.62 17.88 -25.90
C ILE A 449 -11.24 17.29 -27.16
N GLY A 450 -11.20 15.96 -27.26
CA GLY A 450 -11.72 15.18 -28.39
C GLY A 450 -13.18 14.76 -28.26
N SER A 451 -13.78 14.91 -27.07
CA SER A 451 -15.11 14.40 -26.72
C SER A 451 -15.85 15.36 -25.78
N GLN A 452 -17.17 15.17 -25.62
CA GLN A 452 -18.04 15.97 -24.76
C GLN A 452 -17.57 16.04 -23.29
N VAL A 453 -17.63 17.23 -22.71
CA VAL A 453 -17.53 17.48 -21.27
C VAL A 453 -18.76 18.25 -20.82
N GLN A 454 -19.55 17.69 -19.89
CA GLN A 454 -20.78 18.30 -19.40
C GLN A 454 -20.77 18.38 -17.88
N THR A 455 -20.89 19.58 -17.30
CA THR A 455 -20.68 19.82 -15.86
C THR A 455 -21.97 19.91 -15.02
N ALA A 456 -23.14 19.81 -15.66
CA ALA A 456 -24.48 20.11 -15.15
C ALA A 456 -24.69 21.55 -14.65
N GLY A 457 -23.87 22.04 -13.72
CA GLY A 457 -23.83 23.43 -13.25
C GLY A 457 -22.47 23.83 -12.66
N GLY A 458 -21.45 22.97 -12.80
CA GLY A 458 -20.08 23.27 -12.36
C GLY A 458 -19.29 24.04 -13.41
N ASN A 459 -18.16 24.59 -12.99
CA ASN A 459 -17.25 25.30 -13.89
C ASN A 459 -16.40 24.30 -14.70
N PHE A 460 -16.05 24.67 -15.93
CA PHE A 460 -14.99 24.03 -16.69
C PHE A 460 -13.77 24.95 -16.75
N SER A 461 -12.58 24.40 -16.51
CA SER A 461 -11.32 25.11 -16.63
C SER A 461 -10.28 24.21 -17.30
N ALA A 462 -9.56 24.73 -18.29
CA ALA A 462 -8.42 24.06 -18.91
C ALA A 462 -7.25 25.02 -19.09
N ILE A 463 -6.07 24.59 -18.67
CA ILE A 463 -4.81 25.32 -18.78
C ILE A 463 -3.78 24.38 -19.42
N GLY A 464 -3.06 24.86 -20.43
CA GLY A 464 -1.93 24.15 -21.03
C GLY A 464 -1.13 25.08 -21.92
N GLN A 465 -0.11 24.57 -22.59
CA GLN A 465 0.55 25.29 -23.68
C GLN A 465 -0.48 25.56 -24.79
N TRP A 466 -0.99 24.50 -25.41
CA TRP A 466 -2.18 24.59 -26.28
C TRP A 466 -3.42 24.05 -25.58
N VAL A 467 -4.58 24.61 -25.90
CA VAL A 467 -5.89 24.08 -25.50
C VAL A 467 -6.73 23.91 -26.77
N ASP A 468 -6.88 22.66 -27.20
CA ASP A 468 -7.43 22.30 -28.49
C ASP A 468 -8.81 21.63 -28.32
N ILE A 469 -9.85 22.28 -28.84
CA ILE A 469 -11.22 21.76 -28.89
C ILE A 469 -11.44 21.17 -30.29
N ALA A 470 -11.40 19.85 -30.39
CA ALA A 470 -11.57 19.14 -31.66
C ALA A 470 -13.05 19.10 -32.09
N ALA A 471 -13.31 18.59 -33.29
CA ALA A 471 -14.66 18.47 -33.86
C ALA A 471 -15.68 17.66 -33.01
N GLY A 472 -15.21 16.77 -32.12
CA GLY A 472 -16.05 16.06 -31.14
C GLY A 472 -16.05 16.66 -29.73
N GLY A 473 -15.26 17.72 -29.51
CA GLY A 473 -15.08 18.38 -28.22
C GLY A 473 -16.23 19.35 -27.90
N ASN A 474 -17.17 18.91 -27.07
CA ASN A 474 -18.33 19.71 -26.66
C ASN A 474 -18.28 20.01 -25.16
N VAL A 475 -17.76 21.16 -24.75
CA VAL A 475 -17.78 21.63 -23.36
C VAL A 475 -19.10 22.36 -23.10
N THR A 476 -19.88 21.83 -22.16
CA THR A 476 -21.20 22.36 -21.80
C THR A 476 -21.35 22.50 -20.29
N THR A 477 -21.83 23.66 -19.84
CA THR A 477 -22.12 23.93 -18.43
C THR A 477 -23.54 24.48 -18.30
N GLY A 478 -24.33 23.99 -17.35
CA GLY A 478 -25.69 24.50 -17.10
C GLY A 478 -25.71 25.65 -16.08
N GLY A 479 -24.75 26.57 -16.17
CA GLY A 479 -24.66 27.77 -15.33
C GLY A 479 -23.27 28.14 -14.81
N GLY A 480 -22.33 27.18 -14.79
CA GLY A 480 -20.94 27.44 -14.42
C GLY A 480 -20.13 28.13 -15.52
N SER A 481 -19.02 28.77 -15.18
CA SER A 481 -18.13 29.40 -16.18
C SER A 481 -17.32 28.38 -16.98
N ILE A 482 -16.88 28.78 -18.17
CA ILE A 482 -15.88 28.05 -18.98
C ILE A 482 -14.63 28.95 -19.07
N THR A 483 -13.48 28.48 -18.60
CA THR A 483 -12.20 29.21 -18.72
C THR A 483 -11.17 28.36 -19.46
N LEU A 484 -10.67 28.83 -20.60
CA LEU A 484 -9.55 28.20 -21.30
C LEU A 484 -8.35 29.15 -21.28
N THR A 485 -7.17 28.63 -20.92
CA THR A 485 -5.92 29.39 -20.87
C THR A 485 -4.80 28.66 -21.60
N ALA A 486 -4.30 29.25 -22.68
CA ALA A 486 -3.01 28.89 -23.28
C ALA A 486 -1.87 29.63 -22.55
N LEU A 487 -0.72 28.98 -22.41
CA LEU A 487 0.47 29.50 -21.73
C LEU A 487 1.53 29.92 -22.76
N GLY A 488 2.27 30.99 -22.47
CA GLY A 488 3.32 31.50 -23.36
C GLY A 488 2.81 31.86 -24.76
N ASN A 489 3.66 31.67 -25.76
CA ASN A 489 3.39 32.03 -27.17
C ASN A 489 2.40 31.08 -27.90
N ALA A 490 1.73 30.19 -27.16
CA ALA A 490 0.86 29.16 -27.71
C ALA A 490 -0.61 29.63 -27.80
N GLY A 491 -1.53 28.73 -28.16
CA GLY A 491 -2.89 29.11 -28.57
C GLY A 491 -4.04 28.21 -28.14
N ILE A 492 -5.24 28.76 -28.29
CA ILE A 492 -6.50 28.03 -28.20
C ILE A 492 -6.99 27.75 -29.62
N THR A 493 -7.27 26.49 -29.94
CA THR A 493 -7.96 26.12 -31.19
C THR A 493 -9.37 25.61 -30.89
N HIS A 494 -10.33 26.00 -31.72
CA HIS A 494 -11.69 25.49 -31.70
C HIS A 494 -12.10 25.12 -33.13
N ASN A 495 -12.17 23.82 -33.40
CA ASN A 495 -12.24 23.28 -34.77
C ASN A 495 -13.66 22.94 -35.21
N GLY A 496 -14.45 23.96 -35.51
CA GLY A 496 -15.59 23.95 -36.45
C GLY A 496 -16.89 23.29 -36.00
N LEU A 497 -16.80 22.14 -35.32
CA LEU A 497 -17.93 21.27 -34.97
C LEU A 497 -18.04 21.02 -33.46
N GLY A 498 -17.02 21.43 -32.69
CA GLY A 498 -17.08 21.48 -31.23
C GLY A 498 -18.05 22.58 -30.73
N LYS A 499 -18.30 22.58 -29.42
CA LYS A 499 -19.15 23.57 -28.75
C LYS A 499 -18.54 23.99 -27.41
N LEU A 500 -18.49 25.29 -27.14
CA LEU A 500 -18.26 25.88 -25.82
C LEU A 500 -19.53 26.61 -25.39
N HIS A 501 -20.37 25.99 -24.55
CA HIS A 501 -21.65 26.58 -24.16
C HIS A 501 -21.88 26.60 -22.66
N SER A 502 -22.23 27.77 -22.13
CA SER A 502 -22.66 27.96 -20.75
C SER A 502 -24.07 28.55 -20.70
N ASN A 503 -24.94 27.94 -19.90
CA ASN A 503 -26.28 28.44 -19.64
C ASN A 503 -26.26 29.58 -18.58
N GLY A 504 -25.67 30.72 -18.93
CA GLY A 504 -25.64 31.93 -18.09
C GLY A 504 -24.35 32.17 -17.29
N GLY A 505 -23.35 31.29 -17.36
CA GLY A 505 -22.01 31.52 -16.83
C GLY A 505 -21.08 32.14 -17.88
N ALA A 506 -20.11 32.95 -17.45
CA ALA A 506 -19.17 33.60 -18.38
C ALA A 506 -18.25 32.58 -19.07
N ILE A 507 -17.88 32.86 -20.33
CA ILE A 507 -16.86 32.11 -21.06
C ILE A 507 -15.64 33.01 -21.21
N LYS A 508 -14.47 32.58 -20.71
CA LYS A 508 -13.21 33.33 -20.79
C LYS A 508 -12.15 32.56 -21.53
N LEU A 509 -11.62 33.11 -22.62
CA LEU A 509 -10.52 32.54 -23.39
C LEU A 509 -9.30 33.44 -23.23
N MET A 510 -8.19 32.88 -22.77
CA MET A 510 -6.94 33.59 -22.50
C MET A 510 -5.80 32.92 -23.27
N ALA A 511 -5.26 33.57 -24.30
CA ALA A 511 -4.21 32.98 -25.12
C ALA A 511 -3.44 34.03 -25.90
N ASP A 512 -2.21 33.70 -26.30
CA ASP A 512 -1.52 34.54 -27.27
C ASP A 512 -2.13 34.38 -28.65
N SER A 513 -2.35 33.17 -29.17
CA SER A 513 -3.07 32.97 -30.44
C SER A 513 -4.44 32.31 -30.22
N MET A 514 -5.46 32.71 -30.98
CA MET A 514 -6.80 32.08 -30.93
C MET A 514 -7.33 31.80 -32.33
N TRP A 515 -7.59 30.54 -32.65
CA TRP A 515 -8.25 30.11 -33.89
C TRP A 515 -9.61 29.53 -33.55
N LEU A 516 -10.66 30.36 -33.68
CA LEU A 516 -12.02 30.01 -33.29
C LEU A 516 -12.87 29.82 -34.54
N SER A 517 -13.20 28.58 -34.88
CA SER A 517 -14.06 28.25 -36.02
C SER A 517 -15.33 27.54 -35.58
N GLY A 518 -16.47 27.84 -36.21
CA GLY A 518 -17.74 27.20 -35.87
C GLY A 518 -18.98 27.72 -36.60
N GLY A 519 -20.06 26.94 -36.54
CA GLY A 519 -21.40 27.41 -36.91
C GLY A 519 -22.07 28.27 -35.84
N ALA A 520 -23.35 28.58 -36.02
CA ALA A 520 -24.13 29.28 -35.00
C ALA A 520 -24.11 28.50 -33.66
N SER A 521 -24.02 29.22 -32.53
CA SER A 521 -23.91 28.66 -31.16
C SER A 521 -22.68 27.78 -30.87
N ALA A 522 -21.60 27.88 -31.67
CA ALA A 522 -20.33 27.20 -31.38
C ALA A 522 -19.65 27.72 -30.09
N ILE A 523 -19.74 29.02 -29.80
CA ILE A 523 -19.33 29.61 -28.51
C ILE A 523 -20.49 30.48 -28.02
N ASP A 524 -21.06 30.15 -26.87
CA ASP A 524 -22.35 30.71 -26.43
C ASP A 524 -22.47 30.71 -24.90
N ALA A 525 -22.51 31.90 -24.29
CA ALA A 525 -22.61 32.07 -22.84
C ALA A 525 -24.06 32.32 -22.34
N GLY A 526 -25.07 32.15 -23.21
CA GLY A 526 -26.45 32.49 -22.91
C GLY A 526 -26.59 33.98 -22.60
N ALA A 527 -27.20 34.32 -21.46
CA ALA A 527 -27.35 35.70 -20.98
C ALA A 527 -26.07 36.28 -20.31
N SER A 528 -24.91 35.66 -20.52
CA SER A 528 -23.63 36.02 -19.88
C SER A 528 -22.60 36.54 -20.89
N VAL A 529 -21.41 36.90 -20.40
CA VAL A 529 -20.34 37.51 -21.22
C VAL A 529 -19.35 36.46 -21.74
N VAL A 530 -18.97 36.59 -23.01
CA VAL A 530 -17.80 35.94 -23.59
C VAL A 530 -16.64 36.94 -23.61
N THR A 531 -15.53 36.63 -22.94
CA THR A 531 -14.36 37.50 -22.82
C THR A 531 -13.14 36.83 -23.46
N LEU A 532 -12.54 37.49 -24.45
CA LEU A 532 -11.26 37.11 -25.04
C LEU A 532 -10.15 37.99 -24.43
N THR A 533 -9.03 37.39 -24.02
CA THR A 533 -7.88 38.13 -23.45
C THR A 533 -6.57 37.61 -24.08
N ARG A 534 -5.72 38.53 -24.53
CA ARG A 534 -4.48 38.28 -25.27
C ARG A 534 -3.31 38.98 -24.58
N ALA A 535 -2.10 38.42 -24.63
CA ALA A 535 -0.89 39.21 -24.41
C ALA A 535 -0.24 39.64 -25.73
N ASN A 536 0.02 38.74 -26.71
CA ASN A 536 0.84 39.09 -27.89
C ASN A 536 0.43 38.62 -29.32
N ALA A 537 -0.46 37.63 -29.59
CA ALA A 537 -0.66 37.11 -30.99
C ALA A 537 -2.13 37.04 -31.53
N ASN A 538 -2.32 36.64 -32.81
CA ASN A 538 -3.56 36.90 -33.55
C ASN A 538 -4.82 36.16 -33.02
N VAL A 539 -5.97 36.83 -33.15
CA VAL A 539 -7.31 36.24 -32.94
C VAL A 539 -8.00 36.14 -34.30
N GLU A 540 -8.37 34.93 -34.70
CA GLU A 540 -9.08 34.65 -35.94
C GLU A 540 -10.40 33.94 -35.63
N ILE A 541 -11.51 34.54 -36.06
CA ILE A 541 -12.86 33.98 -35.89
C ILE A 541 -13.43 33.67 -37.28
N ARG A 542 -13.74 32.39 -37.54
CA ARG A 542 -14.31 31.92 -38.82
C ARG A 542 -15.69 31.30 -38.59
N SER A 543 -16.73 31.93 -39.14
CA SER A 543 -18.06 31.29 -39.23
C SER A 543 -18.08 30.22 -40.32
N ALA A 544 -18.82 29.14 -40.10
CA ALA A 544 -19.20 28.25 -41.18
C ALA A 544 -20.11 29.01 -42.17
N PRO A 545 -19.95 28.83 -43.50
CA PRO A 545 -20.85 29.45 -44.47
C PRO A 545 -22.29 28.95 -44.24
N PRO A 546 -23.30 29.82 -44.37
CA PRO A 546 -24.69 29.39 -44.21
C PRO A 546 -25.01 28.31 -45.25
N THR A 547 -25.60 27.21 -44.81
CA THR A 547 -26.16 26.19 -45.71
C THR A 547 -27.34 26.79 -46.45
N ALA A 548 -27.08 27.31 -47.65
CA ALA A 548 -28.11 27.80 -48.55
C ALA A 548 -29.06 26.66 -48.93
N THR A 549 -30.16 26.55 -48.20
CA THR A 549 -31.29 25.69 -48.55
C THR A 549 -32.01 26.38 -49.70
N TRP A 550 -31.62 26.02 -50.92
CA TRP A 550 -32.37 26.42 -52.11
C TRP A 550 -33.72 25.71 -52.06
N CYS A 551 -34.78 26.46 -51.76
CA CYS A 551 -36.12 26.01 -52.09
C CYS A 551 -36.24 25.94 -53.61
N SER A 552 -36.26 24.73 -54.17
CA SER A 552 -36.81 24.52 -55.51
C SER A 552 -38.30 24.84 -55.46
N ALA A 553 -38.74 25.72 -56.36
CA ALA A 553 -40.10 26.24 -56.46
C ALA A 553 -41.14 25.16 -56.81
#